data_AF-A0A1H2XY04-F1
#
_entry.id   AF-A0A1H2XY04-F1
#
_cell.length_a   1.000
_cell.length_b   1.000
_cell.length_c   1.000
_cell.angle_alpha   90.00
_cell.angle_beta   90.00
_cell.angle_gamma   90.00
#
_symmetry.space_group_name_H-M   'P 1'
#
loop_
_entity.id
_entity.type
_entity.pdbx_description
1 polymer ?
#
loop_
_entity_poly.entity_id
_entity_poly.type
_entity_poly.pdbx_seq_one_letter_code
_entity_poly.pdbx_strand_id
1 'polypeptide(L)'
;MKATVVPALLLSLFSLICAGSSHADELRPAYLQLTETSADSVSIYWKVPARGARQRLALEVILDGTSEALSVPIERFVNGVNVRHWQIHRPGGLMGLGVTVDGLARSGAEVLARVEYLDGTSATHRLTAEAPAFRIADKPGLLETVSTYFVLGVEHILFGIDHLLFVTLLLLLVHTARHLAITVTAFTVAHSITLILASLEIIQVPVLPVEVCIALSIVFLATEIIRGEQGKPGLTASAPWLVALGFGLLHGLGFAAALNEIGLPRHAVMPALVVFNLGVEAGQLVFIAVVLTVGRFLPAGLKQTPVWQVRVPAYAVGSLAAFWAVERAAGF
;
A
#
# COMPACT_ATOMS: atom_id res chain seq x y z
N MET A 1 -5.32 33.90 2.71
CA MET A 1 -3.97 33.73 3.31
C MET A 1 -3.07 33.17 2.23
N LYS A 2 -2.03 33.90 1.86
CA LYS A 2 -1.36 33.82 0.54
C LYS A 2 -0.71 32.45 0.30
N ALA A 3 -0.98 31.88 -0.88
CA ALA A 3 -0.40 30.65 -1.44
C ALA A 3 1.12 30.74 -1.73
N THR A 4 1.80 31.74 -1.16
CA THR A 4 3.17 32.12 -1.53
C THR A 4 4.26 31.31 -0.83
N VAL A 5 3.91 30.31 -0.04
CA VAL A 5 4.88 29.60 0.83
C VAL A 5 4.94 28.09 0.61
N VAL A 6 3.97 27.57 -0.13
CA VAL A 6 3.90 26.17 -0.57
C VAL A 6 5.10 25.80 -1.47
N PRO A 7 5.51 26.60 -2.48
CA PRO A 7 6.40 26.06 -3.50
C PRO A 7 7.87 25.84 -3.04
N ALA A 8 8.37 26.67 -2.12
CA ALA A 8 9.70 26.49 -1.53
C ALA A 8 9.82 25.19 -0.69
N LEU A 9 8.73 24.81 -0.01
CA LEU A 9 8.62 23.58 0.77
C LEU A 9 8.58 22.32 -0.10
N LEU A 10 7.90 22.40 -1.24
CA LEU A 10 7.80 21.29 -2.18
C LEU A 10 9.14 20.95 -2.84
N LEU A 11 9.98 21.96 -3.09
CA LEU A 11 11.34 21.79 -3.60
C LEU A 11 12.25 21.04 -2.62
N SER A 12 12.14 21.36 -1.33
CA SER A 12 12.84 20.61 -0.27
C SER A 12 12.30 19.19 -0.10
N LEU A 13 10.99 18.99 -0.15
CA LEU A 13 10.37 17.68 -0.02
C LEU A 13 10.74 16.75 -1.19
N PHE A 14 10.73 17.27 -2.42
CA PHE A 14 11.17 16.55 -3.62
C PHE A 14 12.63 16.08 -3.50
N SER A 15 13.51 16.94 -2.98
CA SER A 15 14.93 16.60 -2.78
C SER A 15 15.15 15.49 -1.75
N LEU A 16 14.31 15.42 -0.71
CA LEU A 16 14.33 14.34 0.28
C LEU A 16 13.79 13.01 -0.31
N ILE A 17 12.76 13.07 -1.13
CA ILE A 17 12.17 11.88 -1.77
C ILE A 17 13.16 11.22 -2.75
N CYS A 18 13.91 12.02 -3.51
CA CYS A 18 14.95 11.50 -4.42
C CYS A 18 16.18 10.93 -3.70
N ALA A 19 16.35 11.16 -2.40
CA ALA A 19 17.50 10.69 -1.62
C ALA A 19 17.31 9.27 -1.04
N GLY A 20 16.11 8.69 -1.16
CA GLY A 20 15.83 7.33 -0.70
C GLY A 20 16.57 6.28 -1.52
N SER A 21 17.55 5.63 -0.91
CA SER A 21 18.35 4.57 -1.52
C SER A 21 17.47 3.36 -1.88
N SER A 22 17.49 2.93 -3.14
CA SER A 22 16.85 1.71 -3.60
C SER A 22 17.74 0.50 -3.34
N HIS A 23 17.27 -0.41 -2.49
CA HIS A 23 17.75 -1.79 -2.45
C HIS A 23 16.65 -2.65 -3.06
N ALA A 24 16.87 -3.14 -4.28
CA ALA A 24 16.02 -4.14 -4.90
C ALA A 24 16.68 -5.51 -4.67
N ASP A 25 16.13 -6.30 -3.76
CA ASP A 25 16.48 -7.70 -3.59
C ASP A 25 15.26 -8.54 -3.96
N GLU A 26 15.39 -9.42 -4.96
CA GLU A 26 14.30 -10.24 -5.48
C GLU A 26 14.11 -11.48 -4.59
N LEU A 27 13.71 -11.26 -3.34
CA LEU A 27 13.47 -12.32 -2.37
C LEU A 27 12.11 -12.97 -2.64
N ARG A 28 12.13 -14.24 -3.07
CA ARG A 28 10.93 -15.09 -3.09
C ARG A 28 10.70 -15.58 -1.66
N PRO A 29 9.68 -15.10 -0.92
CA PRO A 29 9.48 -15.49 0.45
C PRO A 29 9.10 -16.97 0.54
N ALA A 30 9.46 -17.60 1.66
CA ALA A 30 8.88 -18.88 2.02
C ALA A 30 7.41 -18.68 2.41
N TYR A 31 6.58 -19.70 2.21
CA TYR A 31 5.13 -19.59 2.37
C TYR A 31 4.61 -20.70 3.28
N LEU A 32 3.94 -20.30 4.37
CA LEU A 32 3.22 -21.17 5.28
C LEU A 32 1.73 -20.94 5.10
N GLN A 33 0.94 -21.99 5.01
CA GLN A 33 -0.51 -21.91 5.08
C GLN A 33 -1.03 -22.91 6.10
N LEU A 34 -1.85 -22.43 7.04
CA LEU A 34 -2.58 -23.23 8.00
C LEU A 34 -4.07 -23.10 7.67
N THR A 35 -4.71 -24.19 7.27
CA THR A 35 -6.14 -24.22 6.92
C THR A 35 -6.88 -25.09 7.92
N GLU A 36 -7.82 -24.50 8.63
CA GLU A 36 -8.73 -25.22 9.53
C GLU A 36 -9.70 -26.07 8.70
N THR A 37 -9.63 -27.39 8.85
CA THR A 37 -10.47 -28.34 8.10
C THR A 37 -11.65 -28.85 8.90
N SER A 38 -11.55 -28.83 10.23
CA SER A 38 -12.62 -29.08 11.19
C SER A 38 -12.35 -28.32 12.49
N ALA A 39 -13.27 -28.36 13.45
CA ALA A 39 -13.12 -27.67 14.74
C ALA A 39 -11.83 -28.06 15.49
N ASP A 40 -11.29 -29.26 15.23
CA ASP A 40 -10.08 -29.76 15.90
C ASP A 40 -9.02 -30.29 14.91
N SER A 41 -9.09 -29.91 13.63
CA SER A 41 -8.16 -30.39 12.61
C SER A 41 -7.65 -29.26 11.73
N VAL A 42 -6.34 -29.26 11.50
CA VAL A 42 -5.65 -28.23 10.71
C VAL A 42 -4.76 -28.90 9.67
N SER A 43 -4.87 -28.45 8.43
CA SER A 43 -4.00 -28.80 7.32
C SER A 43 -2.89 -27.75 7.19
N ILE A 44 -1.63 -28.19 7.15
CA ILE A 44 -0.47 -27.30 7.08
C ILE A 44 0.28 -27.51 5.77
N TYR A 45 0.41 -26.44 5.00
CA TYR A 45 1.16 -26.38 3.75
C TYR A 45 2.38 -25.48 3.94
N TRP A 46 3.57 -26.01 3.69
CA TRP A 46 4.84 -25.30 3.88
C TRP A 46 5.66 -25.36 2.62
N LYS A 47 6.01 -24.21 2.07
CA LYS A 47 6.77 -24.06 0.84
C LYS A 47 8.02 -23.23 1.10
N VAL A 48 9.18 -23.81 0.81
CA VAL A 48 10.49 -23.17 0.99
C VAL A 48 11.23 -23.13 -0.34
N PRO A 49 11.86 -22.00 -0.69
CA PRO A 49 12.79 -21.95 -1.81
C PRO A 49 13.91 -23.00 -1.68
N ALA A 50 14.19 -23.69 -2.79
CA ALA A 50 15.21 -24.73 -2.86
C ALA A 50 16.13 -24.53 -4.07
N ARG A 51 17.43 -24.79 -3.89
CA ARG A 51 18.41 -24.88 -4.97
C ARG A 51 18.58 -26.34 -5.38
N GLY A 52 18.01 -26.69 -6.53
CA GLY A 52 18.06 -28.07 -7.05
C GLY A 52 17.22 -29.07 -6.25
N ALA A 53 17.50 -30.37 -6.41
CA ALA A 53 16.65 -31.44 -5.90
C ALA A 53 16.91 -31.85 -4.43
N ARG A 54 17.86 -31.22 -3.72
CA ARG A 54 18.27 -31.64 -2.36
C ARG A 54 18.66 -30.52 -1.38
N GLN A 55 18.81 -29.27 -1.81
CA GLN A 55 19.20 -28.16 -0.92
C GLN A 55 18.04 -27.17 -0.78
N ARG A 56 17.43 -27.12 0.41
CA ARG A 56 16.45 -26.09 0.78
C ARG A 56 17.02 -25.16 1.83
N LEU A 57 16.47 -23.96 1.95
CA LEU A 57 16.74 -23.12 3.12
C LEU A 57 16.39 -23.90 4.39
N ALA A 58 17.25 -23.82 5.40
CA ALA A 58 17.09 -24.50 6.69
C ALA A 58 16.06 -23.77 7.56
N LEU A 59 14.82 -23.67 7.03
CA LEU A 59 13.66 -23.11 7.70
C LEU A 59 12.73 -24.23 8.14
N GLU A 60 12.36 -24.22 9.42
CA GLU A 60 11.48 -25.21 10.03
C GLU A 60 10.32 -24.56 10.76
N VAL A 61 9.11 -25.10 10.58
CA VAL A 61 7.91 -24.64 11.27
C VAL A 61 7.80 -25.40 12.58
N ILE A 62 7.79 -24.68 13.69
CA ILE A 62 7.60 -25.19 15.04
C ILE A 62 6.24 -24.68 15.54
N LEU A 63 5.39 -25.63 15.92
CA LEU A 63 4.07 -25.37 16.50
C LEU A 63 4.15 -25.58 18.00
N ASP A 64 3.34 -24.87 18.78
CA ASP A 64 3.27 -25.11 20.21
C ASP A 64 2.78 -26.53 20.55
N GLY A 65 3.18 -27.02 21.72
CA GLY A 65 3.08 -28.43 22.12
C GLY A 65 1.66 -28.98 22.37
N THR A 66 0.62 -28.28 21.91
CA THR A 66 -0.79 -28.74 22.01
C THR A 66 -1.26 -29.47 20.76
N SER A 67 -0.40 -29.65 19.78
CA SER A 67 -0.73 -30.25 18.47
C SER A 67 -0.21 -31.68 18.35
N GLU A 68 -1.09 -32.62 17.97
CA GLU A 68 -0.72 -34.00 17.62
C GLU A 68 -0.68 -34.17 16.10
N ALA A 69 0.38 -34.76 15.55
CA ALA A 69 0.47 -35.00 14.11
C ALA A 69 -0.46 -36.15 13.70
N LEU A 70 -1.40 -35.88 12.80
CA LEU A 70 -2.31 -36.87 12.22
C LEU A 70 -1.71 -37.59 11.01
N SER A 71 -0.69 -36.99 10.38
CA SER A 71 -0.01 -37.58 9.22
C SER A 71 1.48 -37.25 9.19
N VAL A 72 2.25 -38.15 8.57
CA VAL A 72 3.66 -37.90 8.25
C VAL A 72 3.74 -36.87 7.13
N PRO A 73 4.58 -35.82 7.23
CA PRO A 73 4.71 -34.82 6.17
C PRO A 73 5.09 -35.43 4.83
N ILE A 74 4.26 -35.17 3.82
CA ILE A 74 4.57 -35.52 2.44
C ILE A 74 5.48 -34.43 1.88
N GLU A 75 6.73 -34.76 1.60
CA GLU A 75 7.74 -33.84 1.06
C GLU A 75 7.89 -34.02 -0.46
N ARG A 76 7.86 -32.92 -1.21
CA ARG A 76 8.06 -32.91 -2.67
C ARG A 76 8.96 -31.75 -3.09
N PHE A 77 9.92 -32.05 -3.98
CA PHE A 77 10.73 -31.04 -4.65
C PHE A 77 10.19 -30.83 -6.07
N VAL A 78 9.72 -29.63 -6.38
CA VAL A 78 9.16 -29.29 -7.70
C VAL A 78 9.64 -27.89 -8.07
N ASN A 79 10.20 -27.70 -9.27
CA ASN A 79 10.53 -26.37 -9.83
C ASN A 79 11.34 -25.44 -8.89
N GLY A 80 12.32 -25.97 -8.15
CA GLY A 80 13.15 -25.17 -7.24
C GLY A 80 12.45 -24.75 -5.95
N VAL A 81 11.38 -25.45 -5.56
CA VAL A 81 10.77 -25.31 -4.23
C VAL A 81 10.64 -26.67 -3.57
N ASN A 82 10.78 -26.67 -2.24
CA ASN A 82 10.45 -27.78 -1.38
C ASN A 82 9.09 -27.52 -0.75
N VAL A 83 8.16 -28.46 -0.93
CA VAL A 83 6.80 -28.37 -0.39
C VAL A 83 6.59 -29.53 0.58
N ARG A 84 6.09 -29.21 1.77
CA ARG A 84 5.62 -30.17 2.77
C ARG A 84 4.15 -29.94 3.07
N HIS A 85 3.40 -31.02 3.16
CA HIS A 85 2.00 -31.00 3.55
C HIS A 85 1.75 -32.06 4.62
N TRP A 86 1.15 -31.68 5.74
CA TRP A 86 0.72 -32.58 6.81
C TRP A 86 -0.55 -32.07 7.48
N GLN A 87 -1.14 -32.91 8.34
CA GLN A 87 -2.29 -32.57 9.15
C GLN A 87 -1.97 -32.73 10.63
N ILE A 88 -2.56 -31.88 11.44
CA ILE A 88 -2.48 -31.94 12.89
C ILE A 88 -3.89 -31.97 13.49
N HIS A 89 -4.01 -32.63 14.63
CA HIS A 89 -5.12 -32.53 15.55
C HIS A 89 -4.75 -31.53 16.64
N ARG A 90 -5.65 -30.59 16.91
CA ARG A 90 -5.50 -29.64 18.00
C ARG A 90 -6.88 -29.30 18.55
N PRO A 91 -7.16 -29.61 19.82
CA PRO A 91 -8.38 -29.18 20.47
C PRO A 91 -8.53 -27.65 20.44
N GLY A 92 -9.65 -27.14 19.93
CA GLY A 92 -9.88 -25.69 19.82
C GLY A 92 -9.30 -25.06 18.55
N GLY A 93 -8.98 -25.87 17.54
CA GLY A 93 -8.70 -25.40 16.18
C GLY A 93 -7.41 -24.60 16.05
N LEU A 94 -7.43 -23.52 15.27
CA LEU A 94 -6.27 -22.63 15.07
C LEU A 94 -6.05 -21.61 16.21
N MET A 95 -7.08 -21.34 17.01
CA MET A 95 -7.10 -20.20 17.93
C MET A 95 -6.07 -20.35 19.06
N GLY A 96 -5.24 -19.34 19.26
CA GLY A 96 -4.17 -19.32 20.27
C GLY A 96 -2.92 -20.13 19.91
N LEU A 97 -2.88 -20.80 18.75
CA LEU A 97 -1.74 -21.60 18.31
C LEU A 97 -0.51 -20.69 18.09
N GLY A 98 0.56 -20.98 18.81
CA GLY A 98 1.87 -20.37 18.57
C GLY A 98 2.58 -21.02 17.39
N VAL A 99 2.99 -20.21 16.42
CA VAL A 99 3.75 -20.61 15.25
C VAL A 99 5.09 -19.90 15.27
N THR A 100 6.18 -20.65 15.21
CA THR A 100 7.56 -20.15 15.13
C THR A 100 8.24 -20.74 13.91
N VAL A 101 9.01 -19.94 13.17
CA VAL A 101 9.85 -20.45 12.08
C VAL A 101 11.32 -20.36 12.50
N ASP A 102 11.92 -21.50 12.83
CA ASP A 102 13.35 -21.56 13.11
C ASP A 102 14.17 -21.36 11.82
N GLY A 103 15.33 -20.74 11.96
CA GLY A 103 16.25 -20.45 10.85
C GLY A 103 16.01 -19.12 10.13
N LEU A 104 14.94 -18.38 10.44
CA LEU A 104 14.68 -17.04 9.88
C LEU A 104 15.83 -16.06 10.15
N ALA A 105 16.26 -15.96 11.41
CA ALA A 105 17.35 -15.07 11.81
C ALA A 105 18.71 -15.40 11.14
N ARG A 106 18.93 -16.66 10.75
CA ARG A 106 20.17 -17.13 10.12
C ARG A 106 20.17 -16.98 8.60
N SER A 107 18.98 -16.98 7.99
CA SER A 107 18.82 -17.00 6.53
C SER A 107 18.59 -15.64 5.91
N GLY A 108 18.11 -14.65 6.70
CA GLY A 108 17.67 -13.36 6.18
C GLY A 108 16.45 -13.44 5.25
N ALA A 109 15.81 -14.61 5.18
CA ALA A 109 14.61 -14.82 4.39
C ALA A 109 13.39 -14.20 5.09
N GLU A 110 12.35 -13.91 4.31
CA GLU A 110 11.03 -13.58 4.82
C GLU A 110 10.06 -14.76 4.63
N VAL A 111 9.10 -14.89 5.54
CA VAL A 111 8.03 -15.88 5.46
C VAL A 111 6.68 -15.18 5.47
N LEU A 112 5.83 -15.53 4.51
CA LEU A 112 4.41 -15.19 4.53
C LEU A 112 3.64 -16.38 5.09
N ALA A 113 2.98 -16.19 6.23
CA ALA A 113 2.12 -17.18 6.85
C ALA A 113 0.65 -16.80 6.69
N ARG A 114 -0.13 -17.63 6.01
CA ARG A 114 -1.57 -17.46 5.83
C ARG A 114 -2.34 -18.43 6.73
N VAL A 115 -3.26 -17.91 7.51
CA VAL A 115 -4.17 -18.66 8.38
C VAL A 115 -5.54 -18.61 7.72
N GLU A 116 -6.19 -19.74 7.52
CA GLU A 116 -7.52 -19.86 6.90
C GLU A 116 -8.45 -20.60 7.87
N TYR A 117 -9.53 -19.93 8.28
CA TYR A 117 -10.49 -20.42 9.27
C TYR A 117 -11.68 -21.13 8.62
N LEU A 118 -12.46 -21.89 9.39
CA LEU A 118 -13.63 -22.63 8.91
C LEU A 118 -14.71 -21.77 8.23
N ASP A 119 -14.82 -20.50 8.63
CA ASP A 119 -15.77 -19.54 8.03
C ASP A 119 -15.27 -18.93 6.71
N GLY A 120 -14.16 -19.45 6.17
CA GLY A 120 -13.53 -19.00 4.92
C GLY A 120 -12.76 -17.70 5.07
N THR A 121 -12.61 -17.19 6.30
CA THR A 121 -11.79 -16.01 6.55
C THR A 121 -10.32 -16.35 6.56
N SER A 122 -9.46 -15.40 6.20
CA SER A 122 -8.02 -15.60 6.31
C SER A 122 -7.31 -14.42 6.95
N ALA A 123 -6.14 -14.70 7.54
CA ALA A 123 -5.23 -13.70 8.06
C ALA A 123 -3.82 -13.99 7.54
N THR A 124 -3.11 -12.96 7.10
CA THR A 124 -1.73 -13.09 6.63
C THR A 124 -0.79 -12.43 7.64
N HIS A 125 0.25 -13.16 8.05
CA HIS A 125 1.31 -12.70 8.94
C HIS A 125 2.64 -12.73 8.20
N ARG A 126 3.41 -11.66 8.32
CA ARG A 126 4.79 -11.60 7.81
C ARG A 126 5.75 -11.90 8.97
N LEU A 127 6.58 -12.93 8.80
CA LEU A 127 7.65 -13.25 9.74
C LEU A 127 8.99 -12.83 9.15
N THR A 128 9.81 -12.19 9.98
CA THR A 128 11.14 -11.69 9.63
C THR A 128 12.17 -12.23 10.62
N ALA A 129 13.45 -11.91 10.40
CA ALA A 129 14.51 -12.21 11.36
C ALA A 129 14.26 -11.62 12.76
N GLU A 130 13.61 -10.45 12.83
CA GLU A 130 13.30 -9.74 14.08
C GLU A 130 12.03 -10.25 14.76
N ALA A 131 11.08 -10.77 13.98
CA ALA A 131 9.81 -11.33 14.45
C ALA A 131 9.57 -12.73 13.86
N PRO A 132 10.28 -13.77 14.33
CA PRO A 132 10.24 -15.12 13.76
C PRO A 132 9.06 -15.98 14.27
N ALA A 133 8.21 -15.41 15.12
CA ALA A 133 7.08 -16.10 15.72
C ALA A 133 5.85 -15.21 15.78
N PHE A 134 4.68 -15.82 15.65
CA PHE A 134 3.40 -15.18 15.93
C PHE A 134 2.49 -16.15 16.67
N ARG A 135 1.50 -15.62 17.38
CA ARG A 135 0.37 -16.41 17.88
C ARG A 135 -0.83 -16.09 17.01
N ILE A 136 -1.58 -17.12 16.64
CA ILE A 136 -2.88 -16.94 16.00
C ILE A 136 -3.80 -16.31 17.05
N ALA A 137 -4.00 -15.00 16.93
CA ALA A 137 -4.83 -14.23 17.83
C ALA A 137 -6.30 -14.65 17.70
N ASP A 138 -7.09 -14.34 18.71
CA ASP A 138 -8.54 -14.34 18.56
C ASP A 138 -8.95 -13.46 17.37
N LYS A 139 -10.11 -13.73 16.75
CA LYS A 139 -10.67 -12.89 15.68
C LYS A 139 -10.47 -11.41 16.06
N PRO A 140 -9.76 -10.60 15.27
CA PRO A 140 -9.39 -9.25 15.66
C PRO A 140 -10.66 -8.51 16.07
N GLY A 141 -10.62 -7.88 17.25
CA GLY A 141 -11.78 -7.14 17.75
C GLY A 141 -12.18 -6.04 16.75
N LEU A 142 -13.45 -5.62 16.77
CA LEU A 142 -13.91 -4.55 15.88
C LEU A 142 -13.05 -3.29 15.99
N LEU A 143 -12.65 -2.92 17.21
CA LEU A 143 -11.80 -1.74 17.45
C LEU A 143 -10.37 -1.92 16.89
N GLU A 144 -9.78 -3.10 17.05
CA GLU A 144 -8.46 -3.42 16.52
C GLU A 144 -8.46 -3.45 14.99
N THR A 145 -9.49 -4.03 14.40
CA THR A 145 -9.73 -4.02 12.95
C THR A 145 -9.84 -2.58 12.46
N VAL A 146 -10.69 -1.76 13.08
CA VAL A 146 -10.87 -0.34 12.71
C VAL A 146 -9.55 0.41 12.80
N SER A 147 -8.81 0.27 13.90
CA SER A 147 -7.52 0.94 14.08
C SER A 147 -6.51 0.54 13.00
N THR A 148 -6.42 -0.76 12.72
CA THR A 148 -5.48 -1.30 11.73
C THR A 148 -5.76 -0.75 10.34
N TYR A 149 -7.01 -0.82 9.87
CA TYR A 149 -7.36 -0.31 8.54
C TYR A 149 -7.24 1.21 8.42
N PHE A 150 -7.56 1.93 9.49
CA PHE A 150 -7.39 3.38 9.51
C PHE A 150 -5.91 3.75 9.36
N VAL A 151 -5.02 3.11 10.13
CA VAL A 151 -3.57 3.33 10.04
C VAL A 151 -3.05 2.92 8.66
N LEU A 152 -3.46 1.77 8.12
CA LEU A 152 -3.09 1.35 6.77
C LEU A 152 -3.50 2.38 5.71
N GLY A 153 -4.68 3.01 5.84
CA GLY A 153 -5.12 4.09 4.96
C GLY A 153 -4.23 5.33 5.05
N VAL A 154 -3.86 5.72 6.27
CA VAL A 154 -2.91 6.83 6.50
C VAL A 154 -1.54 6.51 5.90
N GLU A 155 -1.01 5.32 6.14
CA GLU A 155 0.28 4.88 5.62
C GLU A 155 0.27 4.78 4.10
N HIS A 156 -0.82 4.27 3.50
CA HIS A 156 -0.98 4.18 2.05
C HIS A 156 -0.77 5.54 1.37
N ILE A 157 -1.38 6.61 1.89
CA ILE A 157 -1.21 7.94 1.29
C ILE A 157 0.15 8.56 1.62
N LEU A 158 0.67 8.36 2.84
CA LEU A 158 1.93 8.98 3.26
C LEU A 158 3.16 8.31 2.62
N PHE A 159 3.09 7.02 2.32
CA PHE A 159 4.17 6.29 1.62
C PHE A 159 3.92 6.16 0.12
N GLY A 160 2.69 6.40 -0.36
CA GLY A 160 2.37 6.46 -1.78
C GLY A 160 2.89 7.75 -2.42
N ILE A 161 4.11 7.71 -2.96
CA ILE A 161 4.76 8.90 -3.54
C ILE A 161 3.90 9.55 -4.63
N ASP A 162 3.26 8.77 -5.50
CA ASP A 162 2.36 9.29 -6.54
C ASP A 162 1.22 10.14 -5.94
N HIS A 163 0.66 9.73 -4.79
CA HIS A 163 -0.39 10.48 -4.10
C HIS A 163 0.13 11.78 -3.49
N LEU A 164 1.30 11.74 -2.85
CA LEU A 164 1.91 12.94 -2.26
C LEU A 164 2.28 13.96 -3.34
N LEU A 165 2.82 13.52 -4.47
CA LEU A 165 3.10 14.37 -5.63
C LEU A 165 1.81 14.97 -6.19
N PHE A 166 0.74 14.18 -6.31
CA PHE A 166 -0.55 14.68 -6.75
C PHE A 166 -1.12 15.77 -5.81
N VAL A 167 -1.20 15.50 -4.49
CA VAL A 167 -1.70 16.48 -3.51
C VAL A 167 -0.82 17.73 -3.46
N THR A 168 0.49 17.56 -3.62
CA THR A 168 1.48 18.63 -3.76
C THR A 168 1.17 19.56 -4.94
N LEU A 169 0.87 19.00 -6.12
CA LEU A 169 0.52 19.81 -7.29
C LEU A 169 -0.86 20.47 -7.13
N LEU A 170 -1.82 19.81 -6.48
CA LEU A 170 -3.11 20.42 -6.14
C LEU A 170 -2.97 21.61 -5.19
N LEU A 171 -2.07 21.54 -4.22
CA LEU A 171 -1.75 22.66 -3.32
C LEU A 171 -1.23 23.90 -4.08
N LEU A 172 -0.58 23.71 -5.23
CA LEU A 172 -0.14 24.80 -6.10
C LEU A 172 -1.27 25.37 -6.96
N LEU A 173 -2.21 24.54 -7.39
CA LEU A 173 -3.34 24.94 -8.25
C LEU A 173 -4.53 25.53 -7.49
N VAL A 174 -4.81 25.05 -6.28
CA VAL A 174 -6.03 25.39 -5.54
C VAL A 174 -5.74 26.39 -4.43
N HIS A 175 -6.22 27.62 -4.61
CA HIS A 175 -5.83 28.75 -3.76
C HIS A 175 -6.62 28.91 -2.45
N THR A 176 -7.69 28.14 -2.23
CA THR A 176 -8.48 28.23 -0.99
C THR A 176 -8.55 26.88 -0.28
N ALA A 177 -8.43 26.89 1.05
CA ALA A 177 -8.50 25.68 1.86
C ALA A 177 -9.82 24.92 1.68
N ARG A 178 -10.93 25.65 1.50
CA ARG A 178 -12.25 25.04 1.24
C ARG A 178 -12.27 24.29 -0.10
N HIS A 179 -11.81 24.90 -1.18
CA HIS A 179 -11.78 24.21 -2.48
C HIS A 179 -10.80 23.04 -2.45
N LEU A 180 -9.65 23.19 -1.78
CA LEU A 180 -8.68 22.11 -1.65
C LEU A 180 -9.27 20.92 -0.90
N ALA A 181 -9.95 21.16 0.23
CA ALA A 181 -10.64 20.11 0.97
C ALA A 181 -11.70 19.40 0.11
N ILE A 182 -12.56 20.15 -0.59
CA ILE A 182 -13.56 19.57 -1.51
C ILE A 182 -12.88 18.73 -2.60
N THR A 183 -11.79 19.22 -3.19
CA THR A 183 -11.06 18.52 -4.25
C THR A 183 -10.41 17.23 -3.76
N VAL A 184 -9.82 17.25 -2.56
CA VAL A 184 -9.19 16.08 -1.95
C VAL A 184 -10.24 15.06 -1.53
N THR A 185 -11.34 15.47 -0.91
CA THR A 185 -12.46 14.58 -0.60
C THR A 185 -13.06 13.97 -1.88
N ALA A 186 -13.18 14.73 -2.97
CA ALA A 186 -13.65 14.20 -4.26
C ALA A 186 -12.73 13.11 -4.81
N PHE A 187 -11.41 13.28 -4.66
CA PHE A 187 -10.43 12.23 -4.97
C PHE A 187 -10.65 10.99 -4.10
N THR A 188 -10.76 11.14 -2.78
CA THR A 188 -10.94 10.00 -1.86
C THR A 188 -12.24 9.24 -2.15
N VAL A 189 -13.33 9.94 -2.42
CA VAL A 189 -14.62 9.31 -2.77
C VAL A 189 -14.49 8.49 -4.05
N ALA A 190 -13.88 9.04 -5.10
CA ALA A 190 -13.67 8.33 -6.36
C ALA A 190 -12.71 7.12 -6.21
N HIS A 191 -11.64 7.30 -5.44
CA HIS A 191 -10.71 6.25 -5.07
C HIS A 191 -11.44 5.12 -4.33
N SER A 192 -12.28 5.46 -3.35
CA SER A 192 -13.10 4.49 -2.61
C SER A 192 -13.97 3.65 -3.54
N ILE A 193 -14.66 4.29 -4.49
CA ILE A 193 -15.56 3.60 -5.43
C ILE A 193 -14.80 2.56 -6.23
N THR A 194 -13.68 2.95 -6.85
CA THR A 194 -12.93 2.04 -7.74
C THR A 194 -12.16 0.96 -6.97
N LEU A 195 -11.64 1.30 -5.79
CA LEU A 195 -11.02 0.33 -4.89
C LEU A 195 -12.04 -0.74 -4.45
N ILE A 196 -13.26 -0.34 -4.09
CA ILE A 196 -14.34 -1.26 -3.75
C ILE A 196 -14.68 -2.15 -4.95
N LEU A 197 -14.90 -1.57 -6.12
CA LEU A 197 -15.26 -2.34 -7.33
C LEU A 197 -14.18 -3.35 -7.72
N ALA A 198 -12.91 -2.98 -7.59
CA ALA A 198 -11.79 -3.87 -7.90
C ALA A 198 -11.57 -4.93 -6.80
N SER A 199 -11.73 -4.58 -5.52
CA SER A 199 -11.62 -5.54 -4.40
C SER A 199 -12.76 -6.56 -4.38
N LEU A 200 -13.94 -6.18 -4.89
CA LEU A 200 -15.06 -7.09 -5.10
C LEU A 200 -14.97 -7.87 -6.42
N GLU A 201 -13.86 -7.73 -7.16
CA GLU A 201 -13.61 -8.37 -8.45
C GLU A 201 -14.65 -8.03 -9.54
N ILE A 202 -15.46 -6.97 -9.34
CA ILE A 202 -16.47 -6.49 -10.30
C ILE A 202 -15.78 -5.89 -11.53
N ILE A 203 -14.65 -5.19 -11.31
CA ILE A 203 -13.82 -4.62 -12.36
C ILE A 203 -12.41 -5.19 -12.20
N GLN A 204 -11.85 -5.74 -13.28
CA GLN A 204 -10.49 -6.25 -13.31
C GLN A 204 -9.74 -5.55 -14.44
N VAL A 205 -8.73 -4.77 -14.07
CA VAL A 205 -7.86 -4.04 -15.01
C VAL A 205 -6.43 -4.46 -14.73
N PRO A 206 -5.60 -4.73 -15.75
CA PRO A 206 -4.19 -4.98 -15.54
C PRO A 206 -3.52 -3.80 -14.83
N VAL A 207 -2.63 -4.09 -13.88
CA VAL A 207 -2.01 -3.06 -13.00
C VAL A 207 -1.12 -2.10 -13.79
N LEU A 208 -0.27 -2.61 -14.69
CA LEU A 208 0.69 -1.78 -15.46
C LEU A 208 0.03 -0.61 -16.22
N PRO A 209 -1.02 -0.81 -17.04
CA PRO A 209 -1.74 0.31 -17.67
C PRO A 209 -2.24 1.35 -16.67
N VAL A 210 -2.75 0.91 -15.51
CA VAL A 210 -3.26 1.80 -14.47
C VAL A 210 -2.13 2.64 -13.90
N GLU A 211 -0.98 2.03 -13.58
CA GLU A 211 0.18 2.74 -13.05
C GLU A 211 0.76 3.77 -14.04
N VAL A 212 0.75 3.46 -15.34
CA VAL A 212 1.12 4.42 -16.40
C VAL A 212 0.12 5.57 -16.44
N CYS A 213 -1.18 5.30 -16.37
CA CYS A 213 -2.21 6.35 -16.32
C CYS A 213 -2.08 7.25 -15.09
N ILE A 214 -1.75 6.66 -13.93
CA ILE A 214 -1.48 7.39 -12.69
C ILE A 214 -0.30 8.35 -12.88
N ALA A 215 0.83 7.87 -13.42
CA ALA A 215 1.99 8.73 -13.70
C ALA A 215 1.65 9.87 -14.68
N LEU A 216 0.93 9.56 -15.76
CA LEU A 216 0.48 10.57 -16.74
C LEU A 216 -0.48 11.60 -16.13
N SER A 217 -1.28 11.22 -15.13
CA SER A 217 -2.16 12.13 -14.40
C SER A 217 -1.36 13.23 -13.66
N ILE A 218 -0.20 12.87 -13.09
CA ILE A 218 0.71 13.81 -12.42
C ILE A 218 1.36 14.74 -13.45
N VAL A 219 1.79 14.20 -14.61
CA VAL A 219 2.31 15.01 -15.75
C VAL A 219 1.26 16.01 -16.22
N PHE A 220 -0.01 15.62 -16.29
CA PHE A 220 -1.11 16.50 -16.64
C PHE A 220 -1.24 17.67 -15.65
N LEU A 221 -1.23 17.41 -14.33
CA LEU A 221 -1.31 18.48 -13.32
C LEU A 221 -0.12 19.44 -13.39
N ALA A 222 1.09 18.90 -13.55
CA ALA A 222 2.30 19.71 -13.74
C ALA A 222 2.17 20.64 -14.95
N THR A 223 1.63 20.13 -16.05
CA THR A 223 1.37 20.90 -17.28
C THR A 223 0.33 22.00 -17.04
N GLU A 224 -0.75 21.70 -16.33
CA GLU A 224 -1.80 22.67 -16.00
C GLU A 224 -1.28 23.84 -15.14
N ILE A 225 -0.34 23.58 -14.22
CA ILE A 225 0.35 24.63 -13.45
C ILE A 225 1.13 25.57 -14.40
N ILE A 226 1.94 25.01 -15.29
CA ILE A 226 2.74 25.81 -16.23
C ILE A 226 1.86 26.62 -17.18
N ARG A 227 0.75 26.04 -17.66
CA ARG A 227 -0.22 26.74 -18.52
C ARG A 227 -0.91 27.89 -17.78
N GLY A 228 -1.30 27.69 -16.52
CA GLY A 228 -1.85 28.74 -15.66
C GLY A 228 -0.91 29.93 -15.51
N GLU A 229 0.38 29.67 -15.24
CA GLU A 229 1.44 30.69 -15.16
C GLU A 229 1.68 31.45 -16.47
N GLN A 230 1.34 30.84 -17.62
CA GLN A 230 1.40 31.48 -18.94
C GLN A 230 0.13 32.27 -19.29
N GLY A 231 -0.80 32.44 -18.33
CA GLY A 231 -2.07 33.13 -18.55
C GLY A 231 -3.11 32.30 -19.32
N LYS A 232 -2.93 30.98 -19.42
CA LYS A 232 -3.84 30.06 -20.10
C LYS A 232 -4.42 29.04 -19.11
N PRO A 233 -5.30 29.47 -18.17
CA PRO A 233 -5.85 28.58 -17.17
C PRO A 233 -6.59 27.41 -17.83
N GLY A 234 -6.26 26.19 -17.42
CA GLY A 234 -6.86 24.96 -17.94
C GLY A 234 -8.05 24.48 -17.12
N LEU A 235 -8.44 23.23 -17.36
CA LEU A 235 -9.57 22.58 -16.70
C LEU A 235 -9.38 22.47 -15.18
N THR A 236 -8.15 22.23 -14.74
CA THR A 236 -7.88 22.04 -13.30
C THR A 236 -8.01 23.34 -12.52
N ALA A 237 -7.78 24.49 -13.17
CA ALA A 237 -7.96 25.80 -12.55
C ALA A 237 -9.45 26.15 -12.36
N SER A 238 -10.31 25.75 -13.29
CA SER A 238 -11.75 26.06 -13.25
C SER A 238 -12.56 25.02 -12.47
N ALA A 239 -12.19 23.74 -12.55
CA ALA A 239 -12.89 22.64 -11.92
C ALA A 239 -11.91 21.60 -11.33
N PRO A 240 -11.11 21.97 -10.31
CA PRO A 240 -10.11 21.08 -9.73
C PRO A 240 -10.72 19.79 -9.16
N TRP A 241 -11.93 19.87 -8.61
CA TRP A 241 -12.64 18.72 -8.04
C TRP A 241 -13.04 17.66 -9.09
N LEU A 242 -13.35 18.06 -10.34
CA LEU A 242 -13.65 17.11 -11.43
C LEU A 242 -12.41 16.34 -11.85
N VAL A 243 -11.28 17.05 -11.97
CA VAL A 243 -10.00 16.44 -12.31
C VAL A 243 -9.57 15.46 -11.21
N ALA A 244 -9.66 15.89 -9.95
CA ALA A 244 -9.34 15.05 -8.80
C ALA A 244 -10.26 13.82 -8.66
N LEU A 245 -11.54 13.97 -8.97
CA LEU A 245 -12.47 12.84 -9.06
C LEU A 245 -12.01 11.84 -10.13
N GLY A 246 -11.71 12.30 -11.34
CA GLY A 246 -11.22 11.43 -12.42
C GLY A 246 -9.93 10.68 -12.06
N PHE A 247 -9.01 11.34 -11.36
CA PHE A 247 -7.76 10.72 -10.95
C PHE A 247 -7.94 9.79 -9.75
N GLY A 248 -8.84 10.11 -8.83
CA GLY A 248 -9.23 9.22 -7.74
C GLY A 248 -9.71 7.87 -8.27
N LEU A 249 -10.52 7.87 -9.34
CA LEU A 249 -10.96 6.64 -10.02
C LEU A 249 -9.79 5.81 -10.53
N LEU A 250 -8.76 6.43 -11.12
CA LEU A 250 -7.58 5.71 -11.61
C LEU A 250 -6.75 5.15 -10.46
N HIS A 251 -6.53 5.94 -9.42
CA HIS A 251 -5.70 5.56 -8.27
C HIS A 251 -6.30 4.39 -7.48
N GLY A 252 -7.62 4.33 -7.32
CA GLY A 252 -8.27 3.23 -6.58
C GLY A 252 -8.08 1.86 -7.25
N LEU A 253 -7.94 1.83 -8.58
CA LEU A 253 -7.63 0.60 -9.32
C LEU A 253 -6.21 0.08 -9.07
N GLY A 254 -5.24 0.99 -8.87
CA GLY A 254 -3.82 0.63 -8.71
C GLY A 254 -3.51 -0.10 -7.40
N PHE A 255 -4.34 0.08 -6.36
CA PHE A 255 -4.09 -0.49 -5.04
C PHE A 255 -4.87 -1.78 -4.76
N ALA A 256 -5.86 -2.12 -5.58
CA ALA A 256 -6.75 -3.25 -5.34
C ALA A 256 -6.02 -4.61 -5.25
N ALA A 257 -4.97 -4.79 -6.06
CA ALA A 257 -4.16 -6.01 -6.05
C ALA A 257 -3.47 -6.23 -4.69
N ALA A 258 -2.90 -5.18 -4.09
CA ALA A 258 -2.22 -5.25 -2.80
C ALA A 258 -3.18 -5.55 -1.65
N LEU A 259 -4.43 -5.05 -1.71
CA LEU A 259 -5.40 -5.29 -0.66
C LEU A 259 -5.96 -6.73 -0.68
N ASN A 260 -6.06 -7.35 -1.86
CA ASN A 260 -6.48 -8.75 -1.98
C ASN A 260 -5.50 -9.72 -1.30
N GLU A 261 -4.21 -9.35 -1.19
CA GLU A 261 -3.19 -10.16 -0.49
C GLU A 261 -3.37 -10.17 1.04
N ILE A 262 -4.09 -9.19 1.60
CA ILE A 262 -4.37 -9.08 3.05
C ILE A 262 -5.38 -10.16 3.51
N GLY A 263 -6.16 -10.74 2.59
CA GLY A 263 -6.95 -11.95 2.85
C GLY A 263 -8.22 -11.76 3.70
N LEU A 264 -8.79 -10.54 3.71
CA LEU A 264 -9.97 -10.18 4.51
C LEU A 264 -11.18 -11.12 4.32
N PRO A 265 -11.95 -11.39 5.40
CA PRO A 265 -13.29 -11.94 5.29
C PRO A 265 -14.14 -11.16 4.28
N ARG A 266 -14.77 -11.82 3.30
CA ARG A 266 -15.64 -11.15 2.32
C ARG A 266 -16.71 -10.25 2.94
N HIS A 267 -17.23 -10.63 4.11
CA HIS A 267 -18.23 -9.85 4.85
C HIS A 267 -17.64 -8.61 5.56
N ALA A 268 -16.34 -8.59 5.83
CA ALA A 268 -15.64 -7.48 6.49
C ALA A 268 -14.93 -6.53 5.50
N VAL A 269 -14.80 -6.93 4.22
CA VAL A 269 -14.14 -6.11 3.17
C VAL A 269 -14.74 -4.72 3.08
N MET A 270 -16.07 -4.59 2.99
CA MET A 270 -16.72 -3.28 2.81
C MET A 270 -16.50 -2.33 4.02
N PRO A 271 -16.76 -2.74 5.27
CA PRO A 271 -16.42 -1.92 6.44
C PRO A 271 -14.93 -1.57 6.52
N ALA A 272 -14.04 -2.54 6.25
CA ALA A 272 -12.59 -2.31 6.28
C ALA A 272 -12.17 -1.27 5.23
N LEU A 273 -12.71 -1.35 4.01
CA LEU A 273 -12.46 -0.39 2.93
C LEU A 273 -12.95 1.02 3.26
N VAL A 274 -14.10 1.15 3.92
CA VAL A 274 -14.58 2.47 4.36
C VAL A 274 -13.62 3.06 5.39
N VAL A 275 -13.21 2.28 6.39
CA VAL A 275 -12.27 2.74 7.42
C VAL A 275 -10.90 3.06 6.84
N PHE A 276 -10.42 2.24 5.89
CA PHE A 276 -9.21 2.51 5.13
C PHE A 276 -9.27 3.86 4.42
N ASN A 277 -10.36 4.14 3.69
CA ASN A 277 -10.50 5.42 2.98
C ASN A 277 -10.65 6.62 3.91
N LEU A 278 -11.25 6.45 5.11
CA LEU A 278 -11.20 7.48 6.16
C LEU A 278 -9.77 7.76 6.62
N GLY A 279 -8.93 6.72 6.71
CA GLY A 279 -7.50 6.85 6.94
C GLY A 279 -6.79 7.61 5.82
N VAL A 280 -7.10 7.30 4.56
CA VAL A 280 -6.56 8.01 3.37
C VAL A 280 -6.90 9.50 3.43
N GLU A 281 -8.17 9.86 3.65
CA GLU A 281 -8.59 11.26 3.75
C GLU A 281 -7.89 11.98 4.93
N ALA A 282 -7.81 11.32 6.09
CA ALA A 282 -7.11 11.85 7.25
C ALA A 282 -5.62 12.11 6.95
N GLY A 283 -4.93 11.16 6.31
CA GLY A 283 -3.53 11.30 5.93
C GLY A 283 -3.30 12.45 4.93
N GLN A 284 -4.19 12.62 3.94
CA GLN A 284 -4.15 13.75 3.01
C GLN A 284 -4.32 15.10 3.73
N LEU A 285 -5.30 15.20 4.62
CA LEU A 285 -5.56 16.41 5.39
C LEU A 285 -4.42 16.74 6.35
N VAL A 286 -3.82 15.74 7.00
CA VAL A 286 -2.63 15.91 7.84
C VAL A 286 -1.46 16.41 7.02
N PHE A 287 -1.18 15.79 5.87
CA PHE A 287 -0.11 16.24 4.97
C PHE A 287 -0.30 17.71 4.55
N ILE A 288 -1.51 18.07 4.11
CA ILE A 288 -1.87 19.46 3.75
C ILE A 288 -1.67 20.41 4.94
N ALA A 289 -2.14 20.02 6.12
CA ALA A 289 -2.00 20.83 7.33
C ALA A 289 -0.53 21.06 7.70
N VAL A 290 0.32 20.04 7.59
CA VAL A 290 1.76 20.13 7.81
C VAL A 290 2.39 21.08 6.80
N VAL A 291 2.17 20.88 5.50
CA VAL A 291 2.75 21.75 4.44
C VAL A 291 2.34 23.21 4.64
N LEU A 292 1.06 23.48 4.92
CA LEU A 292 0.56 24.84 5.16
C LEU A 292 1.07 25.43 6.48
N THR A 293 1.34 24.62 7.50
CA THR A 293 1.85 25.08 8.80
C THR A 293 3.32 25.41 8.70
N VAL A 294 4.15 24.52 8.16
CA VAL A 294 5.57 24.78 7.90
C VAL A 294 5.72 25.99 6.97
N GLY A 295 4.80 26.13 6.01
CA GLY A 295 4.70 27.31 5.15
C GLY A 295 4.58 28.63 5.94
N ARG A 296 3.80 28.68 7.01
CA ARG A 296 3.65 29.93 7.78
C ARG A 296 4.95 30.38 8.45
N PHE A 297 5.78 29.42 8.87
CA PHE A 297 7.02 29.66 9.62
C PHE A 297 8.24 29.92 8.74
N LEU A 298 8.13 29.83 7.41
CA LEU A 298 9.24 30.18 6.51
C LEU A 298 9.60 31.69 6.64
N PRO A 299 10.89 32.06 6.54
CA PRO A 299 11.34 33.45 6.56
C PRO A 299 10.66 34.32 5.51
N ALA A 300 10.38 35.59 5.82
CA ALA A 300 9.68 36.52 4.92
C ALA A 300 10.36 36.69 3.54
N GLY A 301 11.68 36.53 3.46
CA GLY A 301 12.43 36.55 2.19
C GLY A 301 12.10 35.38 1.25
N LEU A 302 11.67 34.24 1.78
CA LEU A 302 11.19 33.09 1.00
C LEU A 302 9.70 33.19 0.65
N LYS A 303 8.96 34.17 1.20
CA LYS A 303 7.54 34.42 0.92
C LYS A 303 7.30 35.33 -0.29
N GLN A 304 8.35 35.95 -0.84
CA GLN A 304 8.25 36.49 -2.19
C GLN A 304 8.19 35.27 -3.12
N THR A 305 7.19 35.21 -4.00
CA THR A 305 7.06 34.15 -5.02
C THR A 305 7.63 34.63 -6.34
N PRO A 306 8.96 34.59 -6.53
CA PRO A 306 9.49 34.59 -7.88
C PRO A 306 8.96 33.35 -8.60
N VAL A 307 8.62 33.52 -9.87
CA VAL A 307 7.96 32.51 -10.71
C VAL A 307 8.69 31.15 -10.72
N TRP A 308 10.00 31.13 -10.48
CA TRP A 308 10.79 29.90 -10.37
C TRP A 308 10.33 28.99 -9.23
N GLN A 309 9.80 29.54 -8.14
CA GLN A 309 9.33 28.75 -7.00
C GLN A 309 8.17 27.83 -7.39
N VAL A 310 7.29 28.25 -8.30
CA VAL A 310 6.19 27.41 -8.80
C VAL A 310 6.63 26.53 -9.97
N ARG A 311 7.44 27.09 -10.89
CA ARG A 311 7.87 26.36 -12.10
C ARG A 311 8.82 25.21 -11.79
N VAL A 312 9.78 25.39 -10.89
CA VAL A 312 10.79 24.35 -10.62
C VAL A 312 10.15 23.08 -10.04
N PRO A 313 9.29 23.13 -9.00
CA PRO A 313 8.57 21.95 -8.54
C PRO A 313 7.68 21.32 -9.61
N ALA A 314 6.95 22.14 -10.39
CA ALA A 314 6.09 21.61 -11.45
C ALA A 314 6.90 20.87 -12.52
N TYR A 315 8.02 21.42 -12.99
CA TYR A 315 8.91 20.73 -13.93
C TYR A 315 9.58 19.51 -13.31
N ALA A 316 10.07 19.61 -12.07
CA ALA A 316 10.74 18.50 -11.39
C ALA A 316 9.80 17.30 -11.21
N VAL A 317 8.61 17.54 -10.64
CA VAL A 317 7.58 16.51 -10.44
C VAL A 317 7.06 15.99 -11.78
N GLY A 318 6.80 16.87 -12.75
CA GLY A 318 6.35 16.48 -14.08
C GLY A 318 7.36 15.63 -14.84
N SER A 319 8.65 15.98 -14.79
CA SER A 319 9.73 15.19 -15.41
C SER A 319 9.92 13.84 -14.72
N LEU A 320 9.87 13.78 -13.39
CA LEU A 320 9.95 12.52 -12.65
C LEU A 320 8.76 11.61 -12.99
N ALA A 321 7.54 12.16 -13.00
CA ALA A 321 6.35 11.40 -13.38
C ALA A 321 6.39 10.94 -14.84
N ALA A 322 6.91 11.75 -15.75
CA ALA A 322 7.09 11.35 -17.14
C ALA A 322 8.12 10.22 -17.28
N PHE A 323 9.21 10.27 -16.52
CA PHE A 323 10.18 9.18 -16.44
C PHE A 323 9.51 7.88 -15.95
N TRP A 324 8.76 7.93 -14.84
CA TRP A 324 8.04 6.76 -14.33
C TRP A 324 6.97 6.24 -15.29
N ALA A 325 6.28 7.11 -16.03
CA ALA A 325 5.33 6.68 -17.05
C ALA A 325 6.03 5.85 -18.15
N VAL A 326 7.21 6.29 -18.59
CA VAL A 326 8.01 5.55 -19.59
C VAL A 326 8.56 4.25 -18.99
N GLU A 327 9.08 4.28 -17.77
CA GLU A 327 9.61 3.10 -17.08
C GLU A 327 8.53 2.02 -16.91
N ARG A 328 7.34 2.39 -16.42
CA ARG A 328 6.20 1.48 -16.24
C ARG A 328 5.68 0.97 -17.58
N ALA A 329 5.69 1.80 -18.63
CA ALA A 329 5.32 1.38 -19.98
C ALA A 329 6.37 0.47 -20.64
N ALA A 330 7.65 0.57 -20.27
CA ALA A 330 8.68 -0.35 -20.75
C ALA A 330 8.58 -1.74 -20.10
N GLY A 331 7.78 -1.88 -19.03
CA GLY A 331 7.50 -3.17 -18.38
C GLY A 331 6.42 -4.02 -19.06
N PHE A 332 5.78 -3.51 -20.13
CA PHE A 332 4.80 -4.26 -20.93
C PHE A 332 5.42 -5.43 -21.71
#